data_AF-A0A1Q7HWC9-F1
#
_entry.id   AF-A0A1Q7HWC9-F1
#
_cell.length_a   1.000
_cell.length_b   1.000
_cell.length_c   1.000
_cell.angle_alpha   90.00
_cell.angle_beta   90.00
_cell.angle_gamma   90.00
#
_symmetry.space_group_name_H-M   'P 1'
#
loop_
_entity.id
_entity.type
_entity.pdbx_description
1 polymer ?
#
loop_
_entity_poly.entity_id
_entity_poly.type
_entity_poly.pdbx_seq_one_letter_code
_entity_poly.pdbx_strand_id
1 'polypeptide(L)'
;MIAVGALAAGTAVALAGLAVAGVTPRMPLPALHRRDLALALVCAAGGVLAASIHGVAPVGLVAAAIPWWRRGRKRAARLRLAEASIIPVLEAIAGASRAGLVLRDALSLGRERARGELAERIADALAREELGASLAEAVGAVRAGAASRIDAVLADLQLCASARLGSDRVAALFEDVLSALRFERELAGDLRARTSGQRLQVWLLAAVVPLLALYLAAMSPTLADELSTPLGRGVLIPAGALFEIAGVVLTRRVVSRAGA
;
A
#
# COMPACT_ATOMS: atom_id res chain seq x y z
N MET A 1 -10.07 25.36 33.91
CA MET A 1 -10.94 24.30 33.37
C MET A 1 -11.25 24.43 31.85
N ILE A 2 -10.51 25.24 31.09
CA ILE A 2 -10.74 25.47 29.65
C ILE A 2 -9.91 24.50 28.75
N ALA A 3 -8.96 23.76 29.32
CA ALA A 3 -8.00 22.95 28.55
C ALA A 3 -8.43 21.50 28.26
N VAL A 4 -9.51 21.00 28.87
CA VAL A 4 -9.92 19.57 28.73
C VAL A 4 -10.76 19.32 27.48
N GLY A 5 -11.55 20.32 27.03
CA GLY A 5 -12.43 20.17 25.85
C GLY A 5 -11.69 20.19 24.50
N ALA A 6 -10.59 20.95 24.40
CA ALA A 6 -9.78 21.01 23.18
C ALA A 6 -8.98 19.72 22.94
N LEU A 7 -8.68 18.96 24.00
CA LEU A 7 -7.98 17.68 23.91
C LEU A 7 -8.87 16.59 23.28
N ALA A 8 -10.15 16.51 23.65
CA ALA A 8 -11.05 15.46 23.18
C ALA A 8 -11.37 15.59 21.67
N ALA A 9 -11.58 16.82 21.19
CA ALA A 9 -11.85 17.09 19.77
C ALA A 9 -10.62 16.84 18.87
N GLY A 10 -9.43 17.20 19.35
CA GLY A 10 -8.17 16.91 18.64
C GLY A 10 -7.85 15.41 18.56
N THR A 11 -8.14 14.65 19.62
CA THR A 11 -7.90 13.19 19.64
C THR A 11 -8.84 12.40 18.73
N ALA A 12 -10.11 12.81 18.59
CA ALA A 12 -11.06 12.13 17.72
C ALA A 12 -10.71 12.31 16.23
N VAL A 13 -10.27 13.51 15.83
CA VAL A 13 -9.82 13.81 14.45
C VAL A 13 -8.50 13.11 14.13
N ALA A 14 -7.57 13.03 15.09
CA ALA A 14 -6.29 12.33 14.90
C ALA A 14 -6.45 10.79 14.84
N LEU A 15 -7.33 10.21 15.67
CA LEU A 15 -7.65 8.77 15.61
C LEU A 15 -8.43 8.40 14.35
N ALA A 16 -9.33 9.26 13.87
CA ALA A 16 -9.99 9.09 12.58
C ALA A 16 -9.00 9.17 11.40
N GLY A 17 -8.00 10.08 11.47
CA GLY A 17 -6.91 10.15 10.50
C GLY A 17 -6.01 8.91 10.47
N LEU A 18 -5.77 8.29 11.63
CA LEU A 18 -5.01 7.04 11.75
C LEU A 18 -5.81 5.81 11.27
N ALA A 19 -7.12 5.78 11.48
CA ALA A 19 -8.00 4.73 10.94
C ALA A 19 -8.12 4.79 9.40
N VAL A 20 -7.98 5.99 8.81
CA VAL A 20 -7.93 6.19 7.34
C VAL A 20 -6.61 5.67 6.73
N ALA A 21 -5.55 5.48 7.53
CA ALA A 21 -4.22 5.10 7.03
C ALA A 21 -4.03 3.59 6.75
N GLY A 22 -5.02 2.72 7.01
CA GLY A 22 -5.01 1.33 6.52
C GLY A 22 -3.77 0.50 6.91
N VAL A 23 -3.14 0.78 8.06
CA VAL A 23 -1.98 0.02 8.52
C VAL A 23 -2.46 -1.13 9.39
N THR A 24 -2.80 -2.25 8.78
CA THR A 24 -2.86 -3.55 9.46
C THR A 24 -1.48 -4.20 9.37
N PRO A 25 -0.68 -4.27 10.44
CA PRO A 25 0.57 -5.01 10.41
C PRO A 25 0.28 -6.50 10.62
N ARG A 26 0.09 -7.23 9.51
CA ARG A 26 0.28 -8.68 9.50
C ARG A 26 1.69 -8.98 9.00
N MET A 27 2.57 -9.47 9.87
CA MET A 27 3.78 -10.19 9.46
C MET A 27 4.15 -11.31 10.43
N PRO A 28 4.61 -12.47 9.93
CA PRO A 28 5.44 -13.41 10.66
C PRO A 28 6.94 -13.00 10.61
N LEU A 29 7.70 -13.45 11.61
CA LEU A 29 9.09 -13.10 11.96
C LEU A 29 10.13 -13.91 11.14
N PRO A 30 11.37 -13.40 10.88
CA PRO A 30 12.49 -13.67 11.80
C PRO A 30 13.67 -12.65 11.89
N ALA A 31 14.46 -12.82 12.96
CA ALA A 31 15.89 -12.55 13.22
C ALA A 31 16.50 -11.13 13.27
N LEU A 32 16.00 -10.09 12.57
CA LEU A 32 16.65 -8.76 12.58
C LEU A 32 16.30 -7.87 13.80
N HIS A 33 15.55 -8.42 14.76
CA HIS A 33 14.80 -7.68 15.80
C HIS A 33 15.63 -6.99 16.90
N ARG A 34 16.89 -7.37 17.15
CA ARG A 34 17.60 -6.98 18.38
C ARG A 34 18.06 -5.52 18.41
N ARG A 35 18.56 -5.00 17.28
CA ARG A 35 18.99 -3.59 17.14
C ARG A 35 17.79 -2.64 17.04
N ASP A 36 16.70 -3.12 16.45
CA ASP A 36 15.49 -2.34 16.23
C ASP A 36 14.61 -2.23 17.47
N LEU A 37 14.57 -3.27 18.30
CA LEU A 37 13.98 -3.23 19.64
C LEU A 37 14.75 -2.28 20.55
N ALA A 38 16.09 -2.29 20.51
CA ALA A 38 16.92 -1.41 21.32
C ALA A 38 16.68 0.07 20.99
N LEU A 39 16.60 0.43 19.70
CA LEU A 39 16.31 1.81 19.28
C LEU A 39 14.89 2.25 19.65
N ALA A 40 13.90 1.36 19.53
CA ALA A 40 12.52 1.63 19.94
C ALA A 40 12.38 1.78 21.46
N LEU A 41 13.11 0.97 22.26
CA LEU A 41 13.12 1.06 23.71
C LEU A 41 13.79 2.36 24.21
N VAL A 42 14.89 2.78 23.56
CA VAL A 42 15.60 4.02 23.89
C VAL A 42 14.73 5.24 23.59
N CYS A 43 14.02 5.26 22.46
CA CYS A 43 13.07 6.33 22.14
C CYS A 43 11.84 6.33 23.06
N ALA A 44 11.33 5.15 23.44
CA ALA A 44 10.22 5.03 24.39
C ALA A 44 10.63 5.49 25.80
N ALA A 45 11.80 5.10 26.28
CA ALA A 45 12.34 5.52 27.58
C ALA A 45 12.62 7.03 27.62
N GLY A 46 13.18 7.61 26.56
CA GLY A 46 13.35 9.06 26.43
C GLY A 46 12.04 9.83 26.39
N GLY A 47 11.00 9.26 25.76
CA GLY A 47 9.64 9.83 25.74
C GLY A 47 8.94 9.80 27.10
N VAL A 48 9.11 8.71 27.85
CA VAL A 48 8.55 8.57 29.21
C VAL A 48 9.24 9.51 30.20
N LEU A 49 10.56 9.68 30.09
CA LEU A 49 11.31 10.62 30.94
C LEU A 49 10.98 12.09 30.62
N ALA A 50 10.76 12.45 29.36
CA ALA A 50 10.34 13.80 28.96
C ALA A 50 8.88 14.12 29.34
N ALA A 51 7.99 13.11 29.33
CA ALA A 51 6.60 13.24 29.77
C ALA A 51 6.48 13.57 31.26
N SER A 52 7.45 13.12 32.08
CA SER A 52 7.47 13.35 33.52
C SER A 52 7.80 14.79 33.94
N ILE A 53 8.27 15.65 33.02
CA ILE A 53 8.71 17.02 33.32
C ILE A 53 7.78 18.08 32.70
N HIS A 54 7.12 17.78 31.56
CA HIS A 54 6.32 18.80 30.83
C HIS A 54 4.92 18.33 30.33
N GLY A 55 4.43 17.14 30.71
CA GLY A 55 3.08 16.70 30.33
C GLY A 55 2.89 16.42 28.82
N VAL A 56 3.96 16.23 28.05
CA VAL A 56 3.90 15.90 26.62
C VAL A 56 4.20 14.42 26.40
N ALA A 57 3.24 13.57 26.76
CA ALA A 57 3.29 12.13 26.52
C ALA A 57 3.25 11.66 25.04
N PRO A 58 2.65 12.39 24.05
CA PRO A 58 2.46 11.81 22.72
C PRO A 58 3.68 11.89 21.78
N VAL A 59 4.67 12.76 22.04
CA VAL A 59 5.77 13.01 21.09
C VAL A 59 6.76 11.85 21.00
N GLY A 60 7.08 11.18 22.12
CA GLY A 60 7.99 10.03 22.13
C GLY A 60 7.42 8.79 21.44
N LEU A 61 6.11 8.55 21.57
CA LEU A 61 5.43 7.42 20.92
C LEU A 61 5.35 7.59 19.39
N VAL A 62 5.10 8.83 18.94
CA VAL A 62 5.13 9.19 17.52
C VAL A 62 6.55 9.06 16.96
N ALA A 63 7.57 9.53 17.69
CA ALA A 63 8.97 9.40 17.27
C ALA A 63 9.42 7.93 17.11
N ALA A 64 8.98 7.02 17.99
CA ALA A 64 9.25 5.59 17.89
C ALA A 64 8.49 4.90 16.75
N ALA A 65 7.33 5.42 16.33
CA ALA A 65 6.54 4.90 15.22
C ALA A 65 7.08 5.32 13.83
N ILE A 66 7.80 6.44 13.72
CA ILE A 66 8.41 6.93 12.48
C ILE A 66 9.33 5.90 11.77
N PRO A 67 10.29 5.24 12.43
CA PRO A 67 11.15 4.25 11.76
C PRO A 67 10.36 3.03 11.26
N TRP A 68 9.34 2.59 11.99
CA TRP A 68 8.45 1.51 11.55
C TRP A 68 7.63 1.92 10.33
N TRP A 69 7.03 3.11 10.33
CA TRP A 69 6.27 3.63 9.20
C TRP A 69 7.12 3.87 7.96
N ARG A 70 8.32 4.45 8.12
CA ARG A 70 9.26 4.64 7.00
C ARG A 70 9.69 3.30 6.40
N ARG A 71 9.91 2.27 7.22
CA ARG A 71 10.24 0.92 6.74
C ARG A 71 9.07 0.28 5.99
N GLY A 72 7.86 0.36 6.54
CA GLY A 72 6.65 -0.10 5.88
C GLY A 72 6.45 0.55 4.52
N ARG A 73 6.63 1.88 4.44
CA ARG A 73 6.53 2.63 3.16
C ARG A 73 7.63 2.25 2.18
N LYS A 74 8.88 2.10 2.62
CA LYS A 74 9.98 1.65 1.75
C LYS A 74 9.74 0.24 1.22
N ARG A 75 9.25 -0.68 2.05
CA ARG A 75 8.92 -2.06 1.63
C ARG A 75 7.76 -2.07 0.65
N ALA A 76 6.69 -1.33 0.92
CA ALA A 76 5.58 -1.18 -0.01
C ALA A 76 6.02 -0.57 -1.35
N ALA A 77 6.92 0.41 -1.33
CA ALA A 77 7.49 0.98 -2.55
C ALA A 77 8.33 -0.04 -3.33
N ARG A 78 9.16 -0.84 -2.65
CA ARG A 78 9.94 -1.92 -3.28
C ARG A 78 9.05 -3.00 -3.92
N LEU A 79 7.97 -3.40 -3.24
CA LEU A 79 7.00 -4.35 -3.77
C LEU A 79 6.30 -3.80 -5.02
N ARG A 80 5.87 -2.53 -5.00
CA ARG A 80 5.27 -1.88 -6.17
C ARG A 80 6.21 -1.80 -7.36
N LEU A 81 7.49 -1.49 -7.12
CA LEU A 81 8.52 -1.47 -8.16
C LEU A 81 8.74 -2.87 -8.75
N ALA A 82 8.78 -3.89 -7.90
CA ALA A 82 8.91 -5.28 -8.33
C ALA A 82 7.72 -5.71 -9.20
N GLU A 83 6.51 -5.43 -8.75
CA GLU A 83 5.27 -5.78 -9.46
C GLU A 83 5.12 -5.01 -10.79
N ALA A 84 5.54 -3.74 -10.83
CA ALA A 84 5.59 -2.96 -12.05
C ALA A 84 6.57 -3.55 -13.08
N SER A 85 7.68 -4.13 -12.61
CA SER A 85 8.72 -4.75 -13.46
C SER A 85 8.37 -6.14 -13.99
N ILE A 86 7.25 -6.76 -13.58
CA ILE A 86 6.87 -8.12 -14.04
C ILE A 86 6.72 -8.18 -15.57
N ILE A 87 5.92 -7.28 -16.15
CA ILE A 87 5.71 -7.25 -17.61
C ILE A 87 7.04 -7.10 -18.36
N PRO A 88 7.89 -6.08 -18.09
CA PRO A 88 9.15 -5.94 -18.83
C PRO A 88 10.12 -7.12 -18.62
N VAL A 89 10.10 -7.77 -17.45
CA VAL A 89 10.87 -9.01 -17.22
C VAL A 89 10.37 -10.14 -18.12
N LEU A 90 9.05 -10.36 -18.16
CA LEU A 90 8.44 -11.38 -19.00
C LEU A 90 8.62 -11.11 -20.49
N GLU A 91 8.57 -9.85 -20.92
CA GLU A 91 8.85 -9.45 -22.31
C GLU A 91 10.29 -9.79 -22.72
N ALA A 92 11.25 -9.58 -21.83
CA ALA A 92 12.64 -9.96 -22.08
C ALA A 92 12.80 -11.48 -22.19
N ILE A 93 12.16 -12.24 -21.30
CA ILE A 93 12.23 -13.70 -21.29
C ILE A 93 11.56 -14.27 -22.55
N ALA A 94 10.37 -13.80 -22.90
CA ALA A 94 9.64 -14.22 -24.09
C ALA A 94 10.41 -13.85 -25.38
N GLY A 95 10.95 -12.63 -25.46
CA GLY A 95 11.78 -12.18 -26.57
C GLY A 95 13.05 -13.01 -26.75
N ALA A 96 13.76 -13.29 -25.66
CA ALA A 96 14.94 -14.15 -25.66
C ALA A 96 14.62 -15.60 -26.06
N SER A 97 13.51 -16.13 -25.55
CA SER A 97 13.08 -17.50 -25.86
C SER A 97 12.66 -17.64 -27.34
N ARG A 98 12.03 -16.61 -27.93
CA ARG A 98 11.77 -16.54 -29.37
C ARG A 98 13.04 -16.51 -30.22
N ALA A 99 14.10 -15.88 -29.71
CA ALA A 99 15.41 -15.89 -30.36
C ALA A 99 16.14 -17.25 -30.23
N GLY A 100 15.53 -18.25 -29.59
CA GLY A 100 16.09 -19.58 -29.41
C GLY A 100 17.01 -19.72 -28.20
N LEU A 101 17.07 -18.71 -27.32
CA LEU A 101 17.89 -18.78 -26.13
C LEU A 101 17.31 -19.77 -25.12
N VAL A 102 18.21 -20.44 -24.39
CA VAL A 102 17.84 -21.35 -23.31
C VAL A 102 17.22 -20.53 -22.16
N LEU A 103 16.27 -21.13 -21.44
CA LEU A 103 15.51 -20.46 -20.36
C LEU A 103 16.42 -19.76 -19.32
N ARG A 104 17.59 -20.32 -19.03
CA ARG A 104 18.58 -19.72 -18.12
C ARG A 104 19.07 -18.37 -18.64
N ASP A 105 19.45 -18.28 -19.92
CA ASP A 105 19.94 -17.03 -20.52
C ASP A 105 18.80 -16.04 -20.72
N ALA A 106 17.61 -16.52 -21.10
CA ALA A 106 16.41 -15.70 -21.13
C ALA A 106 16.10 -15.07 -19.75
N LEU A 107 16.22 -15.84 -18.67
CA LEU A 107 16.05 -15.37 -17.30
C LEU A 107 17.13 -14.34 -16.91
N SER A 108 18.37 -14.51 -17.37
CA SER A 108 19.44 -13.54 -17.15
C SER A 108 19.16 -12.17 -17.81
N LEU A 109 18.57 -12.16 -19.01
CA LEU A 109 18.12 -10.93 -19.68
C LEU A 109 16.87 -10.35 -19.00
N GLY A 110 15.99 -11.20 -18.47
CA GLY A 110 14.88 -10.80 -17.61
C GLY A 110 15.36 -10.04 -16.37
N ARG A 111 16.41 -10.54 -15.70
CA ARG A 111 17.00 -9.92 -14.50
C ARG A 111 17.38 -8.46 -14.73
N GLU A 112 17.91 -8.10 -15.89
CA GLU A 112 18.33 -6.71 -16.20
C GLU A 112 17.16 -5.73 -16.15
N ARG A 113 15.94 -6.20 -16.44
CA ARG A 113 14.71 -5.40 -16.37
C ARG A 113 14.00 -5.49 -15.01
N ALA A 114 14.39 -6.44 -14.17
CA ALA A 114 13.80 -6.63 -12.86
C ALA A 114 14.16 -5.48 -11.90
N ARG A 115 13.24 -5.13 -11.00
CA ARG A 115 13.44 -4.11 -9.97
C ARG A 115 12.95 -4.59 -8.60
N GLY A 116 13.44 -3.95 -7.54
CA GLY A 116 13.03 -4.25 -6.17
C GLY A 116 13.27 -5.71 -5.78
N GLU A 117 12.30 -6.30 -5.08
CA GLU A 117 12.40 -7.67 -4.56
C GLU A 117 12.45 -8.74 -5.67
N LEU A 118 11.89 -8.46 -6.86
CA LEU A 118 11.97 -9.40 -8.00
C LEU A 118 13.40 -9.53 -8.53
N ALA A 119 14.16 -8.42 -8.58
CA ALA A 119 15.55 -8.45 -9.02
C ALA A 119 16.43 -9.26 -8.05
N GLU A 120 16.23 -9.04 -6.75
CA GLU A 120 16.93 -9.76 -5.68
C GLU A 120 16.64 -11.27 -5.82
N ARG A 121 15.36 -11.68 -5.95
CA ARG A 121 14.98 -13.10 -6.10
C ARG A 121 15.51 -13.76 -7.38
N ILE A 122 15.48 -13.08 -8.53
CA ILE A 122 16.01 -13.64 -9.78
C ILE A 122 17.54 -13.77 -9.71
N ALA A 123 18.23 -12.78 -9.15
CA ALA A 123 19.69 -12.85 -8.95
C ALA A 123 20.07 -14.02 -8.02
N ASP A 124 19.31 -14.17 -6.93
CA ASP A 124 19.43 -15.27 -5.98
C ASP A 124 19.19 -16.65 -6.61
N ALA A 125 18.26 -16.76 -7.55
CA ALA A 125 18.01 -18.01 -8.28
C ALA A 125 19.17 -18.32 -9.23
N LEU A 126 19.64 -17.34 -10.01
CA LEU A 126 20.78 -17.52 -10.91
C LEU A 126 22.05 -17.89 -10.14
N ALA A 127 22.30 -17.26 -8.99
CA ALA A 127 23.44 -17.61 -8.13
C ALA A 127 23.36 -19.06 -7.60
N ARG A 128 22.16 -19.56 -7.25
CA ARG A 128 21.98 -20.96 -6.82
C ARG A 128 22.20 -21.95 -7.95
N GLU A 129 21.80 -21.59 -9.16
CA GLU A 129 22.04 -22.39 -10.37
C GLU A 129 23.54 -22.48 -10.69
N GLU A 130 24.28 -21.37 -10.56
CA GLU A 130 25.75 -21.33 -10.67
C GLU A 130 26.46 -22.20 -9.62
N LEU A 131 25.83 -22.39 -8.46
CA LEU A 131 26.31 -23.30 -7.40
C LEU A 131 25.95 -24.78 -7.65
N GLY A 132 25.34 -25.10 -8.80
CA GLY A 132 25.06 -26.48 -9.24
C GLY A 132 23.66 -26.99 -8.94
N ALA A 133 22.75 -26.16 -8.40
CA ALA A 133 21.34 -26.53 -8.29
C ALA A 133 20.67 -26.53 -9.68
N SER A 134 19.65 -27.36 -9.88
CA SER A 134 18.88 -27.25 -11.13
C SER A 134 18.13 -25.91 -11.17
N LEU A 135 17.93 -25.33 -12.36
CA LEU A 135 17.21 -24.06 -12.52
C LEU A 135 15.81 -24.11 -11.88
N ALA A 136 15.13 -25.25 -11.96
CA ALA A 136 13.81 -25.43 -11.33
C ALA A 136 13.88 -25.37 -9.80
N GLU A 137 14.87 -26.02 -9.18
CA GLU A 137 15.09 -25.96 -7.73
C GLU A 137 15.51 -24.57 -7.28
N ALA A 138 16.41 -23.93 -8.04
CA ALA A 138 16.91 -22.60 -7.75
C ALA A 138 15.78 -21.54 -7.77
N VAL A 139 14.91 -21.58 -8.78
CA VAL A 139 13.72 -20.71 -8.86
C VAL A 139 12.71 -21.09 -7.77
N GLY A 140 12.53 -22.38 -7.46
CA GLY A 140 11.66 -22.83 -6.39
C GLY A 140 12.10 -22.33 -5.00
N ALA A 141 13.40 -22.28 -4.74
CA ALA A 141 13.98 -21.88 -3.46
C ALA A 141 13.82 -20.38 -3.15
N VAL A 142 13.63 -19.52 -4.16
CA VAL A 142 13.45 -18.06 -3.99
C VAL A 142 11.98 -17.64 -3.90
N ARG A 143 11.05 -18.60 -3.97
CA ARG A 143 9.62 -18.33 -3.76
C ARG A 143 9.34 -18.20 -2.27
N ALA A 144 8.71 -17.09 -1.87
CA ALA A 144 8.43 -16.78 -0.47
C ALA A 144 7.04 -17.26 0.02
N GLY A 145 6.23 -17.84 -0.88
CA GLY A 145 4.90 -18.39 -0.59
C GLY A 145 3.84 -17.99 -1.62
N ALA A 146 2.72 -18.71 -1.68
CA ALA A 146 1.79 -18.71 -2.82
C ALA A 146 0.91 -17.44 -3.03
N ALA A 147 1.13 -16.35 -2.31
CA ALA A 147 0.16 -15.23 -2.26
C ALA A 147 0.56 -13.97 -3.05
N SER A 148 1.72 -13.94 -3.71
CA SER A 148 2.15 -12.77 -4.49
C SER A 148 2.17 -13.05 -6.00
N ARG A 149 1.89 -12.01 -6.81
CA ARG A 149 1.99 -12.09 -8.27
C ARG A 149 3.40 -12.46 -8.74
N ILE A 150 4.42 -12.06 -7.97
CA ILE A 150 5.82 -12.46 -8.19
C ILE A 150 5.98 -13.97 -8.01
N ASP A 151 5.39 -14.55 -6.96
CA ASP A 151 5.48 -15.99 -6.69
C ASP A 151 4.74 -16.84 -7.73
N ALA A 152 3.68 -16.30 -8.35
CA ALA A 152 3.01 -16.93 -9.48
C ALA A 152 3.93 -16.97 -10.73
N VAL A 153 4.54 -15.85 -11.10
CA VAL A 153 5.48 -15.79 -12.23
C VAL A 153 6.69 -16.70 -12.02
N LEU A 154 7.23 -16.74 -10.80
CA LEU A 154 8.33 -17.66 -10.46
C LEU A 154 7.87 -19.14 -10.49
N ALA A 155 6.60 -19.43 -10.17
CA ALA A 155 6.06 -20.78 -10.30
C ALA A 155 5.97 -21.22 -11.77
N ASP A 156 5.55 -20.33 -12.67
CA ASP A 156 5.50 -20.61 -14.12
C ASP A 156 6.92 -20.84 -14.67
N LEU A 157 7.90 -20.02 -14.27
CA LEU A 157 9.31 -20.22 -14.61
C LEU A 157 9.86 -21.55 -14.09
N GLN A 158 9.53 -21.91 -12.84
CA GLN A 158 9.90 -23.18 -12.25
C GLN A 158 9.29 -24.36 -13.03
N LEU A 159 8.03 -24.25 -13.44
CA LEU A 159 7.34 -25.25 -14.24
C LEU A 159 8.05 -25.43 -15.59
N CYS A 160 8.32 -24.35 -16.31
CA CYS A 160 9.08 -24.38 -17.57
C CYS A 160 10.45 -25.06 -17.43
N ALA A 161 11.18 -24.74 -16.36
CA ALA A 161 12.48 -25.35 -16.08
C ALA A 161 12.36 -26.84 -15.75
N SER A 162 11.37 -27.23 -14.94
CA SER A 162 11.16 -28.63 -14.55
C SER A 162 10.71 -29.52 -15.71
N ALA A 163 9.83 -29.01 -16.57
CA ALA A 163 9.32 -29.71 -17.73
C ALA A 163 10.30 -29.66 -18.93
N ARG A 164 11.45 -28.98 -18.78
CA ARG A 164 12.47 -28.79 -19.82
C ARG A 164 11.84 -28.35 -21.15
N LEU A 165 10.93 -27.39 -21.09
CA LEU A 165 10.24 -26.90 -22.27
C LEU A 165 11.23 -26.28 -23.26
N GLY A 166 11.03 -26.56 -24.55
CA GLY A 166 11.77 -25.88 -25.62
C GLY A 166 11.50 -24.39 -25.63
N SER A 167 12.45 -23.60 -26.12
CA SER A 167 12.40 -22.13 -26.12
C SER A 167 11.15 -21.56 -26.79
N ASP A 168 10.66 -22.21 -27.85
CA ASP A 168 9.41 -21.83 -28.54
C ASP A 168 8.16 -21.96 -27.65
N ARG A 169 8.05 -23.06 -26.89
CA ARG A 169 6.93 -23.24 -25.95
C ARG A 169 6.99 -22.28 -24.76
N VAL A 170 8.20 -21.99 -24.29
CA VAL A 170 8.43 -21.00 -23.24
C VAL A 170 7.99 -19.61 -23.72
N ALA A 171 8.36 -19.24 -24.94
CA ALA A 171 7.92 -17.99 -25.56
C ALA A 171 6.40 -17.92 -25.68
N ALA A 172 5.74 -18.98 -26.16
CA ALA A 172 4.29 -19.03 -26.29
C ALA A 172 3.58 -18.85 -24.94
N LEU A 173 4.00 -19.60 -23.92
CA LEU A 173 3.41 -19.51 -22.57
C LEU A 173 3.52 -18.10 -22.01
N PHE A 174 4.69 -17.46 -22.11
CA PHE A 174 4.87 -16.13 -21.56
C PHE A 174 4.18 -15.04 -22.40
N GLU A 175 3.98 -15.21 -23.71
CA GLU A 175 3.17 -14.28 -24.50
C GLU A 175 1.69 -14.36 -24.12
N ASP A 176 1.17 -15.55 -23.82
CA ASP A 176 -0.19 -15.71 -23.30
C ASP A 176 -0.35 -15.00 -21.96
N VAL A 177 0.60 -15.20 -21.03
CA VAL A 177 0.61 -14.48 -19.74
C VAL A 177 0.73 -12.97 -19.95
N LEU A 178 1.60 -12.51 -20.85
CA LEU A 178 1.74 -11.09 -21.18
C LEU A 178 0.45 -10.49 -21.74
N SER A 179 -0.26 -11.20 -22.60
CA SER A 179 -1.53 -10.74 -23.18
C SER A 179 -2.58 -10.51 -22.08
N ALA A 180 -2.71 -11.44 -21.13
CA ALA A 180 -3.60 -11.30 -19.99
C ALA A 180 -3.21 -10.13 -19.08
N LEU A 181 -1.91 -9.97 -18.79
CA LEU A 181 -1.39 -8.88 -17.96
C LEU A 181 -1.58 -7.50 -18.61
N ARG A 182 -1.43 -7.40 -19.94
CA ARG A 182 -1.67 -6.17 -20.70
C ARG A 182 -3.15 -5.81 -20.70
N PHE A 183 -4.03 -6.78 -20.96
CA PHE A 183 -5.47 -6.60 -20.90
C PHE A 183 -5.92 -6.11 -19.51
N GLU A 184 -5.39 -6.72 -18.44
CA GLU A 184 -5.69 -6.28 -17.07
C GLU A 184 -5.22 -4.84 -16.81
N ARG A 185 -4.05 -4.45 -17.31
CA ARG A 185 -3.55 -3.07 -17.17
C ARG A 185 -4.41 -2.06 -17.91
N GLU A 186 -4.83 -2.38 -19.12
CA GLU A 186 -5.71 -1.54 -19.94
C GLU A 186 -7.08 -1.39 -19.27
N LEU A 187 -7.68 -2.51 -18.85
CA LEU A 187 -8.93 -2.52 -18.10
C LEU A 187 -8.83 -1.74 -16.78
N ALA A 188 -7.74 -1.89 -16.04
CA ALA A 188 -7.50 -1.11 -14.83
C ALA A 188 -7.32 0.38 -15.13
N GLY A 189 -6.79 0.74 -16.30
CA GLY A 189 -6.71 2.12 -16.80
C GLY A 189 -8.10 2.69 -17.07
N ASP A 190 -8.92 1.96 -17.81
CA ASP A 190 -10.29 2.33 -18.15
C ASP A 190 -11.18 2.46 -16.90
N LEU A 191 -11.08 1.49 -15.98
CA LEU A 191 -11.78 1.54 -14.70
C LEU A 191 -11.33 2.72 -13.85
N ARG A 192 -10.03 3.04 -13.82
CA ARG A 192 -9.54 4.24 -13.12
C ARG A 192 -10.08 5.51 -13.76
N ALA A 193 -10.05 5.63 -15.09
CA ALA A 193 -10.56 6.80 -15.79
C ALA A 193 -12.06 7.01 -15.48
N ARG A 194 -12.87 5.95 -15.56
CA ARG A 194 -14.31 5.99 -15.28
C ARG A 194 -14.62 6.26 -13.81
N THR A 195 -13.89 5.65 -12.88
CA THR A 195 -14.12 5.86 -11.44
C THR A 195 -13.55 7.18 -10.91
N SER A 196 -12.59 7.80 -11.59
CA SER A 196 -12.03 9.10 -11.18
C SER A 196 -13.07 10.21 -11.23
N GLY A 197 -13.89 10.25 -12.29
CA GLY A 197 -15.00 11.22 -12.39
C GLY A 197 -16.06 10.99 -11.32
N GLN A 198 -16.43 9.73 -11.08
CA GLN A 198 -17.43 9.38 -10.06
C GLN A 198 -16.94 9.69 -8.63
N ARG A 199 -15.65 9.52 -8.36
CA ARG A 199 -15.03 9.91 -7.06
C ARG A 199 -15.02 11.42 -6.87
N LEU A 200 -14.72 12.20 -7.91
CA LEU A 200 -14.75 13.67 -7.84
C LEU A 200 -16.17 14.18 -7.54
N GLN A 201 -17.19 13.59 -8.16
CA GLN A 201 -18.59 13.95 -7.92
C GLN A 201 -19.02 13.67 -6.47
N VAL A 202 -18.57 12.56 -5.88
CA VAL A 202 -18.80 12.26 -4.45
C VAL A 202 -18.13 13.30 -3.56
N TRP A 203 -16.89 13.70 -3.87
CA TRP A 203 -16.22 14.77 -3.12
C TRP A 203 -16.91 16.12 -3.27
N LEU A 204 -17.40 16.44 -4.47
CA LEU A 204 -18.13 17.67 -4.72
C LEU A 204 -19.44 17.70 -3.91
N LEU A 205 -20.21 16.61 -3.94
CA LEU A 205 -21.47 16.49 -3.20
C LEU A 205 -21.23 16.50 -1.68
N ALA A 206 -20.19 15.83 -1.20
CA ALA A 206 -19.80 15.89 0.21
C ALA A 206 -19.41 17.32 0.62
N ALA A 207 -18.70 18.07 -0.22
CA ALA A 207 -18.32 19.44 0.09
C ALA A 207 -19.49 20.43 0.18
N VAL A 208 -20.65 20.14 -0.42
CA VAL A 208 -21.80 21.07 -0.46
C VAL A 208 -22.33 21.41 0.93
N VAL A 209 -22.52 20.41 1.79
CA VAL A 209 -23.11 20.59 3.13
C VAL A 209 -22.26 21.46 4.05
N PRO A 210 -20.94 21.22 4.24
CA PRO A 210 -20.11 22.08 5.07
C PRO A 210 -19.91 23.46 4.45
N LEU A 211 -19.85 23.59 3.12
CA LEU A 211 -19.72 24.88 2.45
C LEU A 211 -20.99 25.73 2.66
N LEU A 212 -22.18 25.12 2.58
CA LEU A 212 -23.45 25.79 2.84
C LEU A 212 -23.57 26.20 4.31
N ALA A 213 -23.17 25.34 5.25
CA ALA A 213 -23.15 25.67 6.67
C ALA A 213 -22.21 26.86 6.96
N LEU A 214 -21.02 26.87 6.36
CA LEU A 214 -20.07 27.96 6.48
C LEU A 214 -20.61 29.26 5.86
N TYR A 215 -21.24 29.17 4.69
CA TYR A 215 -21.87 30.30 4.02
C TYR A 215 -22.98 30.93 4.88
N LEU A 216 -23.86 30.10 5.45
CA LEU A 216 -24.93 30.56 6.32
C LEU A 216 -24.40 31.20 7.61
N ALA A 217 -23.34 30.64 8.21
CA ALA A 217 -22.68 31.22 9.37
C ALA A 217 -22.00 32.56 9.06
N ALA A 218 -21.49 32.76 7.84
CA ALA A 218 -20.90 34.02 7.42
C ALA A 218 -21.95 35.11 7.11
N MET A 219 -23.11 34.72 6.60
CA MET A 219 -24.15 35.66 6.18
C MET A 219 -25.12 36.04 7.31
N SER A 220 -25.28 35.18 8.32
CA SER A 220 -26.17 35.40 9.46
C SER A 220 -25.36 35.48 10.78
N PRO A 221 -25.22 36.67 11.38
CA PRO A 221 -24.51 36.83 12.66
C PRO A 221 -25.24 36.11 13.80
N THR A 222 -26.57 36.00 13.73
CA THR A 222 -27.40 35.23 14.66
C THR A 222 -27.01 33.75 14.69
N LEU A 223 -26.72 33.15 13.54
CA LEU A 223 -26.31 31.74 13.46
C LEU A 223 -24.90 31.52 14.03
N ALA A 224 -23.98 32.45 13.78
CA ALA A 224 -22.62 32.41 14.31
C ALA A 224 -22.60 32.50 15.84
N ASP A 225 -23.43 33.38 16.41
CA ASP A 225 -23.58 33.51 17.85
C ASP A 225 -24.20 32.24 18.46
N GLU A 226 -25.24 31.66 17.84
CA GLU A 226 -25.84 30.40 18.29
C GLU A 226 -24.85 29.22 18.27
N LEU A 227 -23.99 29.13 17.24
CA LEU A 227 -22.93 28.12 17.18
C LEU A 227 -21.84 28.32 18.24
N SER A 228 -21.64 29.55 18.70
CA SER A 228 -20.66 29.87 19.75
C SER A 228 -21.16 29.53 21.17
N THR A 229 -22.46 29.31 21.34
CA THR A 229 -23.06 28.91 22.62
C THR A 229 -22.57 27.52 23.07
N PRO A 230 -22.65 27.19 24.37
CA PRO A 230 -22.32 25.85 24.86
C PRO A 230 -23.15 24.74 24.22
N LEU A 231 -24.40 25.03 23.81
CA LEU A 231 -25.25 24.11 23.04
C LEU A 231 -24.78 23.98 21.59
N GLY A 232 -24.40 25.09 20.94
CA GLY A 232 -23.82 25.10 19.60
C GLY A 232 -22.54 24.27 19.49
N ARG A 233 -21.60 24.49 20.41
CA ARG A 233 -20.32 23.75 20.46
C ARG A 233 -20.47 22.31 20.96
N GLY A 234 -21.39 22.07 21.88
CA GLY A 234 -21.58 20.76 22.51
C GLY A 234 -22.45 19.80 21.71
N VAL A 235 -23.37 20.31 20.88
CA VAL A 235 -24.39 19.48 20.21
C VAL A 235 -24.46 19.76 18.72
N LEU A 236 -24.65 21.00 18.26
CA LEU A 236 -24.88 21.27 16.84
C LEU A 236 -23.67 20.96 15.97
N ILE A 237 -22.48 21.44 16.35
CA ILE A 237 -21.24 21.17 15.61
C ILE A 237 -20.92 19.66 15.57
N PRO A 238 -20.90 18.93 16.70
CA PRO A 238 -20.63 17.49 16.66
C PRO A 238 -21.74 16.68 15.98
N ALA A 239 -23.02 17.05 16.09
CA ALA A 239 -24.10 16.40 15.36
C ALA A 239 -23.98 16.62 13.85
N GLY A 240 -23.68 17.85 13.41
CA GLY A 240 -23.44 18.18 12.00
C GLY A 240 -22.23 17.42 11.44
N ALA A 241 -21.12 17.38 12.19
CA ALA A 241 -19.96 16.59 11.82
C ALA A 241 -20.27 15.08 11.74
N LEU A 242 -21.08 14.55 12.66
CA LEU A 242 -21.51 13.16 12.64
C LEU A 242 -22.36 12.84 11.40
N PHE A 243 -23.32 13.70 11.05
CA PHE A 243 -24.13 13.55 9.84
C PHE A 243 -23.29 13.64 8.57
N GLU A 244 -22.33 14.56 8.52
CA GLU A 244 -21.39 14.69 7.41
C GLU A 244 -20.52 13.43 7.25
N ILE A 245 -19.95 12.94 8.35
CA ILE A 245 -19.16 11.70 8.36
C ILE A 245 -20.04 10.51 7.95
N ALA A 246 -21.26 10.42 8.47
CA ALA A 246 -22.21 9.36 8.11
C ALA A 246 -22.54 9.41 6.61
N GLY A 247 -22.79 10.60 6.05
CA GLY A 247 -23.04 10.80 4.62
C GLY A 247 -21.86 10.38 3.75
N VAL A 248 -20.64 10.77 4.13
CA VAL A 248 -19.41 10.38 3.43
C VAL A 248 -19.19 8.86 3.51
N VAL A 249 -19.40 8.24 4.67
CA VAL A 249 -19.24 6.79 4.87
C VAL A 249 -20.27 6.03 4.05
N LEU A 250 -21.53 6.45 4.05
CA LEU A 250 -22.61 5.79 3.31
C LEU A 250 -22.36 5.88 1.80
N THR A 251 -21.97 7.06 1.31
CA THR A 251 -21.64 7.27 -0.11
C THR A 251 -20.43 6.43 -0.53
N ARG A 252 -19.39 6.35 0.30
CA ARG A 252 -18.23 5.49 0.04
C ARG A 252 -18.60 4.01 -0.05
N ARG A 253 -19.52 3.53 0.80
CA ARG A 253 -19.99 2.13 0.78
C ARG A 253 -20.76 1.80 -0.49
N VAL A 254 -21.56 2.72 -1.01
CA VAL A 254 -22.30 2.53 -2.27
C VAL A 254 -21.32 2.43 -3.45
N VAL A 255 -20.36 3.35 -3.53
CA VAL A 255 -19.35 3.34 -4.62
C VAL A 255 -18.45 2.11 -4.53
N SER A 256 -18.07 1.65 -3.33
CA SER A 256 -17.26 0.43 -3.20
C SER A 256 -17.99 -0.84 -3.60
N ARG A 257 -19.33 -0.88 -3.47
CA ARG A 257 -20.14 -2.04 -3.87
C ARG A 257 -20.48 -2.07 -5.37
N ALA A 258 -20.52 -0.91 -6.02
CA ALA A 258 -20.77 -0.82 -7.46
C ALA A 258 -19.54 -1.16 -8.33
N GLY A 259 -18.36 -1.30 -7.72
CA GLY A 259 -17.10 -1.63 -8.39
C GLY A 259 -16.56 -3.03 -8.09
N ALA A 260 -17.36 -3.90 -7.47
CA ALA A 260 -17.09 -5.32 -7.25
C ALA A 260 -18.13 -6.15 -8.03
#